data_AF-A0A5E4XX48-F1
#
_entry.id   AF-A0A5E4XX48-F1
#
_cell.length_a   1.000
_cell.length_b   1.000
_cell.length_c   1.000
_cell.angle_alpha   90.00
_cell.angle_beta   90.00
_cell.angle_gamma   90.00
#
_symmetry.space_group_name_H-M   'P 1'
#
loop_
_entity.id
_entity.type
_entity.pdbx_description
1 polymer ?
#
loop_
_entity_poly.entity_id
_entity_poly.type
_entity_poly.pdbx_seq_one_letter_code
_entity_poly.pdbx_strand_id
1 'polypeptide(L)' 'MDAYAVAVIELFGGTTKTAEFFDIEPPSVSEWKKTGIPKARLQTLQHAKPDLLAAAAKACEPNPA' A
#
# COMPACT_ATOMS: atom_id res chain seq x y z
N MET A 1 -5.10 12.38 2.51
CA MET A 1 -4.21 11.21 2.70
C MET A 1 -5.09 9.98 2.63
N ASP A 2 -4.73 9.03 1.79
CA ASP A 2 -5.42 7.75 1.66
C ASP A 2 -4.89 6.81 2.75
N ALA A 3 -5.70 6.56 3.78
CA ALA A 3 -5.29 5.80 4.96
C ALA A 3 -4.90 4.36 4.59
N TYR A 4 -5.60 3.77 3.61
CA TYR A 4 -5.29 2.44 3.12
C TYR A 4 -3.93 2.38 2.42
N ALA A 5 -3.64 3.32 1.52
CA ALA A 5 -2.35 3.42 0.85
C ALA A 5 -1.21 3.59 1.85
N VAL A 6 -1.40 4.46 2.85
CA VAL A 6 -0.43 4.62 3.94
C VAL A 6 -0.21 3.29 4.65
N ALA A 7 -1.26 2.59 5.08
CA ALA A 7 -1.14 1.31 5.78
C ALA A 7 -0.42 0.26 4.93
N VAL A 8 -0.78 0.12 3.65
CA VAL A 8 -0.11 -0.80 2.71
C VAL A 8 1.38 -0.48 2.62
N ILE A 9 1.75 0.79 2.43
CA ILE A 9 3.16 1.20 2.27
C ILE A 9 3.95 0.98 3.56
N GLU A 10 3.41 1.32 4.73
CA GLU A 10 4.09 1.12 6.01
C GLU A 10 4.27 -0.39 6.31
N LEU A 11 3.24 -1.21 6.09
CA LEU A 11 3.32 -2.68 6.23
C LEU A 11 4.27 -3.33 5.22
N PHE A 12 4.46 -2.71 4.06
CA PHE A 12 5.45 -3.15 3.07
C PHE A 12 6.90 -2.92 3.54
N GLY A 13 7.09 -2.04 4.54
CA GLY A 13 8.39 -1.61 5.03
C GLY A 13 8.79 -0.21 4.54
N GLY A 14 7.81 0.61 4.19
CA GLY A 14 7.97 2.03 3.86
C GLY A 14 8.05 2.32 2.36
N THR A 15 8.17 3.61 2.05
CA THR A 15 8.17 4.13 0.67
C THR A 15 9.30 3.53 -0.18
N THR A 16 10.52 3.45 0.35
CA THR A 16 11.70 2.99 -0.40
C THR A 16 11.57 1.52 -0.81
N LYS A 17 11.23 0.62 0.13
CA LYS A 17 11.06 -0.80 -0.19
C LYS A 17 9.91 -1.05 -1.16
N THR A 18 8.84 -0.27 -1.03
CA THR A 18 7.71 -0.33 -1.96
C THR A 18 8.14 0.10 -3.37
N ALA A 19 8.93 1.18 -3.48
CA ALA A 19 9.48 1.68 -4.73
C ALA A 19 10.41 0.65 -5.40
N GLU A 20 11.33 0.06 -4.63
CA GLU A 20 12.24 -1.00 -5.09
C GLU A 20 11.49 -2.23 -5.63
N PHE A 21 10.44 -2.69 -4.92
CA PHE A 21 9.65 -3.83 -5.35
C PHE A 21 8.94 -3.61 -6.69
N PHE A 22 8.49 -2.38 -6.93
CA PHE A 22 7.75 -2.02 -8.13
C PHE A 22 8.60 -1.46 -9.26
N ASP A 23 9.91 -1.30 -9.01
CA ASP A 23 10.89 -0.66 -9.89
C ASP A 23 10.42 0.72 -10.36
N ILE A 24 10.08 1.58 -9.40
CA ILE A 24 9.64 2.97 -9.64
C ILE A 24 10.30 3.93 -8.66
N GLU A 25 10.21 5.23 -8.93
CA GLU A 25 10.81 6.22 -8.04
C GLU A 25 10.01 6.40 -6.72
N PRO A 26 10.68 6.58 -5.56
CA PRO A 26 10.03 6.85 -4.27
C PRO A 26 8.99 7.98 -4.23
N PRO A 27 9.11 9.08 -5.00
CA PRO A 27 8.07 10.10 -5.12
C PRO A 27 6.75 9.55 -5.65
N SER A 28 6.76 8.56 -6.56
CA SER A 28 5.54 7.92 -7.07
C SER A 28 4.77 7.24 -5.95
N VAL A 29 5.47 6.51 -5.08
CA VAL A 29 4.86 5.84 -3.92
C VAL A 29 4.37 6.86 -2.89
N SER A 30 5.10 7.95 -2.70
CA SER A 30 4.68 9.04 -1.81
C SER A 30 3.39 9.71 -2.30
N GLU A 31 3.20 9.80 -3.61
CA GLU A 31 1.96 10.33 -4.19
C GLU A 31 0.78 9.38 -3.97
N TRP A 32 0.99 8.06 -3.93
CA TRP A 32 -0.08 7.10 -3.60
C TRP A 32 -0.67 7.33 -2.22
N LYS A 33 0.12 7.81 -1.25
CA LYS A 33 -0.39 8.21 0.08
C LYS A 33 -1.41 9.35 -0.01
N LYS A 34 -1.47 10.09 -1.11
CA LYS A 34 -2.42 11.18 -1.36
C LYS A 34 -3.56 10.76 -2.30
N THR A 35 -3.23 10.06 -3.39
CA THR A 35 -4.16 9.75 -4.48
C THR A 35 -4.73 8.34 -4.42
N GLY A 36 -4.23 7.49 -3.52
CA GLY A 36 -4.50 6.06 -3.49
C GLY A 36 -3.55 5.24 -4.36
N ILE A 37 -3.47 3.94 -4.10
CA ILE A 37 -2.63 3.00 -4.85
C ILE A 37 -3.33 2.65 -6.18
N PRO A 38 -2.64 2.75 -7.33
CA PRO A 38 -3.21 2.38 -8.62
C PRO A 38 -3.67 0.91 -8.64
N LYS A 39 -4.83 0.65 -9.26
CA LYS A 39 -5.44 -0.70 -9.36
C LYS A 39 -4.48 -1.75 -9.93
N ALA A 40 -3.65 -1.37 -10.91
CA ALA A 40 -2.62 -2.26 -11.47
C ALA A 40 -1.64 -2.76 -10.40
N ARG A 41 -1.19 -1.88 -9.50
CA ARG A 41 -0.25 -2.20 -8.42
C ARG A 41 -0.91 -3.03 -7.33
N LEU A 42 -2.19 -2.79 -7.04
CA LEU A 42 -2.98 -3.64 -6.14
C LEU A 42 -3.12 -5.07 -6.69
N GLN A 43 -3.35 -5.25 -8.00
CA GLN A 43 -3.39 -6.58 -8.60
C GLN A 43 -2.05 -7.31 -8.45
N THR A 44 -0.91 -6.63 -8.65
CA THR A 44 0.41 -7.22 -8.39
C THR A 44 0.54 -7.67 -6.93
N LEU A 45 0.13 -6.83 -5.96
CA LEU A 45 0.19 -7.17 -4.54
C LEU A 45 -0.76 -8.31 -4.16
N GLN A 46 -1.92 -8.45 -4.80
CA GLN A 46 -2.82 -9.59 -4.56
C GLN A 46 -2.15 -10.92 -4.89
N HIS A 47 -1.31 -10.97 -5.93
CA HIS A 47 -0.60 -12.19 -6.31
C HIS A 47 0.68 -12.39 -5.49
N ALA A 48 1.41 -11.32 -5.20
CA ALA A 48 2.72 -11.40 -4.54
C ALA A 48 2.64 -11.41 -3.00
N LYS A 49 1.74 -10.60 -2.41
CA LYS A 49 1.60 -10.40 -0.96
C LYS A 49 0.13 -10.17 -0.55
N PRO A 50 -0.77 -11.16 -0.74
CA PRO A 50 -2.18 -11.03 -0.35
C PRO A 50 -2.36 -10.74 1.15
N ASP A 51 -1.54 -11.35 2.01
CA ASP A 51 -1.60 -11.15 3.46
C ASP A 51 -1.34 -9.70 3.88
N LEU A 52 -0.47 -9.01 3.16
CA LEU A 52 -0.17 -7.61 3.40
C LEU A 52 -1.37 -6.73 3.11
N LEU A 53 -2.10 -7.00 2.01
CA LEU A 53 -3.32 -6.27 1.68
C LEU A 53 -4.44 -6.54 2.68
N ALA A 54 -4.56 -7.78 3.16
CA ALA A 54 -5.52 -8.14 4.19
C ALA A 54 -5.22 -7.43 5.53
N ALA A 55 -3.95 -7.40 5.94
CA ALA A 55 -3.53 -6.67 7.14
C ALA A 55 -3.77 -5.16 7.02
N ALA A 56 -3.49 -4.57 5.85
CA ALA A 56 -3.76 -3.16 5.58
C ALA A 56 -5.25 -2.84 5.59
N ALA A 57 -6.09 -3.73 5.03
CA ALA A 57 -7.54 -3.59 5.07
C ALA A 57 -8.03 -3.61 6.52
N LYS A 58 -7.60 -4.58 7.32
CA LYS A 58 -7.94 -4.69 8.74
C LYS A 58 -7.53 -3.48 9.57
N ALA A 59 -6.36 -2.91 9.28
CA ALA A 59 -5.89 -1.69 9.95
C ALA A 59 -6.74 -0.45 9.58
N CYS A 60 -7.41 -0.47 8.42
CA CYS A 60 -8.27 0.59 7.93
C CYS A 60 -9.76 0.35 8.23
N GLU A 61 -10.15 -0.87 8.62
CA GLU A 61 -11.50 -1.15 9.10
C GLU A 61 -11.74 -0.32 10.37
N PRO A 62 -12.80 0.52 10.41
CA PRO A 62 -13.17 1.17 11.65
C PRO A 62 -13.53 0.07 12.64
N ASN A 63 -12.83 0.04 13.78
CA ASN A 63 -13.15 -0.87 14.87
C ASN A 63 -14.67 -0.83 15.12
N PRO A 64 -15.42 -1.95 14.97
CA PRO A 64 -16.80 -1.96 15.42
C PRO A 64 -16.75 -1.70 16.93
N ALA A 65 -17.40 -0.62 17.35
CA ALA A 65 -17.47 -0.17 18.73
C ALA A 65 -17.92 -1.28 19.69
#